data_AF-A0A8X6X0S5-F1
#
_entry.id   AF-A0A8X6X0S5-F1
#
_cell.length_a   1.000
_cell.length_b   1.000
_cell.length_c   1.000
_cell.angle_alpha   90.00
_cell.angle_beta   90.00
_cell.angle_gamma   90.00
#
_symmetry.space_group_name_H-M   'P 1'
#
loop_
_entity.id
_entity.type
_entity.pdbx_description
1 polymer ?
#
loop_
_entity_poly.entity_id
_entity_poly.type
_entity_poly.pdbx_seq_one_letter_code
_entity_poly.pdbx_strand_id
1 'polypeptide(L)'
;MVEAQSFELLKTKRKSLRTAVTKVVNELEAELSNSDLNVDIYRLSELVETLCIKFEPLTLVDQQMEPLFKPEEFDGEFEIAEKYREKVLLCQFRAKKKINDLSKPRVTSPSLQTTLSQSQDEHFRNSDNIRIKVPKYHITRFYGDDASKWLTFWNSFETAVHNNEYLNKVDKFNYLKAHLGGSVLNTIEGFPISAKAYDEAVE
;
A
#
# COMPACT_ATOMS: atom_id res chain seq x y z
N MET A 1 -5.61 44.23 4.71
CA MET A 1 -4.82 43.64 5.83
C MET A 1 -5.20 42.19 6.09
N VAL A 2 -6.50 41.85 6.15
CA VAL A 2 -7.01 40.48 6.36
C VAL A 2 -6.64 39.51 5.22
N GLU A 3 -6.75 39.92 3.96
CA GLU A 3 -6.37 39.07 2.80
C GLU A 3 -4.87 38.76 2.76
N ALA A 4 -4.03 39.74 3.10
CA ALA A 4 -2.58 39.54 3.17
C ALA A 4 -2.20 38.55 4.29
N GLN A 5 -2.85 38.63 5.45
CA GLN A 5 -2.66 37.66 6.54
C GLN A 5 -3.14 36.25 6.15
N SER A 6 -4.24 36.15 5.40
CA SER A 6 -4.74 34.88 4.87
C SER A 6 -3.76 34.26 3.86
N PHE A 7 -3.20 35.06 2.96
CA PHE A 7 -2.23 34.59 1.96
C PHE A 7 -0.93 34.10 2.60
N GLU A 8 -0.40 34.80 3.62
CA GLU A 8 0.79 34.35 4.36
C GLU A 8 0.54 33.03 5.13
N LEU A 9 -0.67 32.83 5.65
CA LEU A 9 -1.06 31.56 6.26
C LEU A 9 -1.09 30.42 5.22
N LEU A 10 -1.62 30.68 4.02
CA LEU A 10 -1.63 29.72 2.91
C LEU A 10 -0.21 29.36 2.47
N LYS A 11 0.70 30.33 2.35
CA LYS A 11 2.14 30.06 2.08
C LYS A 11 2.76 29.15 3.13
N THR A 12 2.48 29.42 4.40
CA THR A 12 2.99 28.61 5.52
C THR A 12 2.44 27.18 5.46
N LYS A 13 1.14 27.03 5.20
CA LYS A 13 0.48 25.73 5.06
C LYS A 13 1.03 24.94 3.86
N ARG A 14 1.15 25.59 2.69
CA ARG A 14 1.77 25.03 1.46
C ARG A 14 3.16 24.49 1.72
N LYS A 15 4.01 25.26 2.42
CA LYS A 15 5.38 24.86 2.78
C LYS A 15 5.42 23.61 3.66
N SER A 16 4.56 23.56 4.68
CA SER A 16 4.45 22.40 5.58
C SER A 16 3.99 21.15 4.82
N LEU A 17 2.95 21.28 4.00
CA LEU A 17 2.42 20.19 3.17
C LEU A 17 3.45 19.70 2.15
N ARG A 18 4.15 20.59 1.45
CA ARG A 18 5.24 20.24 0.53
C ARG A 18 6.34 19.44 1.23
N THR A 19 6.70 19.83 2.46
CA THR A 19 7.70 19.10 3.23
C THR A 19 7.21 17.68 3.56
N ALA A 20 5.94 17.54 3.95
CA ALA A 20 5.34 16.23 4.24
C ALA A 20 5.24 15.34 2.98
N VAL A 21 4.78 15.89 1.85
CA VAL A 21 4.70 15.19 0.56
C VAL A 21 6.09 14.77 0.08
N THR A 22 7.08 15.67 0.15
CA THR A 22 8.46 15.39 -0.29
C THR A 22 9.08 14.25 0.50
N LYS A 23 8.83 14.14 1.81
CA LYS A 23 9.31 13.01 2.61
C LYS A 23 8.77 11.68 2.08
N VAL A 24 7.46 11.58 1.84
CA VAL A 24 6.84 10.36 1.30
C VAL A 24 7.34 10.05 -0.11
N VAL A 25 7.53 11.06 -0.97
CA VAL A 25 8.12 10.88 -2.30
C VAL A 25 9.52 10.29 -2.21
N ASN A 26 10.36 10.79 -1.30
CA ASN A 26 11.72 10.27 -1.13
C ASN A 26 11.73 8.83 -0.61
N GLU A 27 10.82 8.49 0.31
CA GLU A 27 10.64 7.11 0.79
C GLU A 27 10.17 6.17 -0.34
N LEU A 28 9.23 6.62 -1.18
CA LEU A 28 8.80 5.89 -2.38
C LEU A 28 9.93 5.71 -3.39
N GLU A 29 10.71 6.76 -3.65
CA GLU A 29 11.85 6.70 -4.59
C GLU A 29 12.93 5.74 -4.09
N ALA A 30 13.19 5.70 -2.78
CA ALA A 30 14.10 4.74 -2.16
C ALA A 30 13.59 3.30 -2.32
N GLU A 31 12.31 3.05 -2.04
CA GLU A 31 11.69 1.73 -2.19
C GLU A 31 11.66 1.27 -3.66
N LEU A 32 11.41 2.18 -4.59
CA LEU A 32 11.46 1.93 -6.03
C LEU A 32 12.87 1.64 -6.55
N SER A 33 13.91 2.08 -5.84
CA SER A 33 15.31 1.85 -6.19
C SER A 33 15.86 0.52 -5.66
N ASN A 34 15.14 -0.15 -4.75
CA ASN A 34 15.52 -1.46 -4.24
C ASN A 34 15.34 -2.53 -5.34
N SER A 35 16.29 -3.48 -5.43
CA SER A 35 16.22 -4.57 -6.42
C SER A 35 14.93 -5.38 -6.26
N ASP A 36 14.34 -5.82 -7.38
CA ASP A 36 13.01 -6.45 -7.51
C ASP A 36 12.70 -7.60 -6.53
N LEU A 37 13.71 -8.23 -5.94
CA LEU A 37 13.54 -9.36 -5.02
C LEU A 37 13.21 -8.95 -3.57
N ASN A 38 13.32 -7.67 -3.21
CA ASN A 38 13.13 -7.20 -1.82
C ASN A 38 12.11 -6.06 -1.66
N VAL A 39 11.40 -5.68 -2.74
CA VAL A 39 10.39 -4.61 -2.69
C VAL A 39 9.17 -5.11 -1.93
N ASP A 40 8.88 -4.51 -0.78
CA ASP A 40 7.68 -4.82 -0.01
C ASP A 40 6.46 -4.12 -0.63
N ILE A 41 5.62 -4.91 -1.31
CA ILE A 41 4.38 -4.44 -1.95
C ILE A 41 3.46 -3.74 -0.93
N TYR A 42 3.44 -4.18 0.34
CA TYR A 42 2.64 -3.55 1.40
C TYR A 42 3.15 -2.16 1.71
N ARG A 43 4.46 -2.06 1.93
CA ARG A 43 5.10 -0.77 2.20
C ARG A 43 4.92 0.20 1.03
N LEU A 44 5.10 -0.28 -0.19
CA LEU A 44 4.93 0.53 -1.39
C LEU A 44 3.46 1.00 -1.55
N SER A 45 2.48 0.13 -1.26
CA SER A 45 1.06 0.48 -1.29
C SER A 45 0.68 1.49 -0.21
N GLU A 46 1.13 1.28 1.04
CA GLU A 46 0.93 2.19 2.16
C GLU A 46 1.50 3.58 1.86
N LEU A 47 2.71 3.64 1.32
CA LEU A 47 3.36 4.89 0.94
C LEU A 47 2.61 5.60 -0.20
N VAL A 48 2.07 4.88 -1.19
CA VAL A 48 1.25 5.46 -2.26
C VAL A 48 -0.05 6.06 -1.71
N GLU A 49 -0.73 5.36 -0.81
CA GLU A 49 -1.97 5.86 -0.20
C GLU A 49 -1.69 7.08 0.69
N THR A 50 -0.62 7.02 1.49
CA THR A 50 -0.13 8.14 2.29
C THR A 50 0.21 9.35 1.42
N LEU A 51 0.82 9.13 0.24
CA LEU A 51 1.11 10.18 -0.72
C LEU A 51 -0.18 10.83 -1.23
N CYS A 52 -1.20 10.05 -1.61
CA CYS A 52 -2.50 10.58 -2.04
C CYS A 52 -3.12 11.50 -0.98
N ILE A 53 -3.24 11.00 0.25
CA ILE A 53 -3.87 11.71 1.37
C ILE A 53 -3.16 13.04 1.67
N LYS A 54 -1.82 13.06 1.59
CA LYS A 54 -1.04 14.28 1.86
C LYS A 54 -0.99 15.24 0.67
N PHE A 55 -1.13 14.73 -0.56
CA PHE A 55 -1.04 15.52 -1.77
C PHE A 55 -2.33 16.30 -2.06
N GLU A 56 -3.50 15.73 -1.76
CA GLU A 56 -4.80 16.39 -1.97
C GLU A 56 -4.91 17.76 -1.25
N PRO A 57 -4.59 17.88 0.06
CA PRO A 57 -4.58 19.18 0.73
C PRO A 57 -3.58 20.19 0.12
N LEU A 58 -2.48 19.72 -0.48
CA LEU A 58 -1.52 20.59 -1.15
C LEU A 58 -2.12 21.16 -2.43
N THR A 59 -2.76 20.32 -3.25
CA THR A 59 -3.48 20.75 -4.46
C THR A 59 -4.55 21.79 -4.14
N LEU A 60 -5.33 21.57 -3.07
CA LEU A 60 -6.36 22.53 -2.64
C LEU A 60 -5.75 23.87 -2.21
N VAL A 61 -4.61 23.86 -1.52
CA VAL A 61 -3.92 25.10 -1.12
C VAL A 61 -3.33 25.81 -2.33
N ASP A 62 -2.72 25.09 -3.28
CA ASP A 62 -2.20 25.68 -4.53
C ASP A 62 -3.34 26.39 -5.31
N GLN A 63 -4.51 25.75 -5.47
CA GLN A 63 -5.69 26.35 -6.10
C GLN A 63 -6.22 27.60 -5.38
N GLN A 64 -6.20 27.60 -4.04
CA GLN A 64 -6.60 28.77 -3.26
C GLN A 64 -5.62 29.94 -3.39
N MET A 65 -4.36 29.66 -3.70
CA MET A 65 -3.30 30.66 -3.84
C MET A 65 -3.25 31.27 -5.24
N GLU A 66 -3.64 30.54 -6.29
CA GLU A 66 -3.67 31.02 -7.69
C GLU A 66 -4.25 32.44 -7.87
N PRO A 67 -5.47 32.76 -7.37
CA PRO A 67 -6.06 34.09 -7.57
C PRO A 67 -5.41 35.19 -6.71
N LEU A 68 -4.51 34.85 -5.79
CA LEU A 68 -3.87 35.78 -4.85
C LEU A 68 -2.48 36.23 -5.33
N PHE A 69 -1.93 35.60 -6.38
CA PHE A 69 -0.67 36.02 -6.98
C PHE A 69 -0.84 37.27 -7.82
N LYS A 70 0.20 38.11 -7.80
CA LYS A 70 0.30 39.23 -8.73
C LYS A 70 0.63 38.70 -10.13
N PRO A 71 0.20 39.38 -11.22
CA PRO A 71 0.46 38.93 -12.58
C PRO A 71 1.95 38.66 -12.88
N GLU A 72 2.85 39.46 -12.29
CA GLU A 72 4.29 39.36 -12.54
C GLU A 72 4.93 38.14 -11.86
N GLU A 73 4.31 37.62 -10.80
CA GLU A 73 4.80 36.49 -10.00
C GLU A 73 4.09 35.18 -10.36
N PHE A 74 2.89 35.27 -10.96
CA PHE A 74 2.02 34.13 -11.24
C PHE A 74 2.69 33.08 -12.11
N ASP A 75 3.24 33.45 -13.27
CA ASP A 75 3.81 32.49 -14.23
C ASP A 75 4.93 31.64 -13.61
N GLY A 76 5.83 32.28 -12.85
CA GLY A 76 6.92 31.59 -12.17
C GLY A 76 6.43 30.67 -11.05
N GLU A 77 5.50 31.14 -10.22
CA GLU A 77 4.93 30.34 -9.12
C GLU A 77 4.09 29.16 -9.62
N PHE A 78 3.36 29.36 -10.71
CA PHE A 78 2.60 28.32 -11.40
C PHE A 78 3.54 27.27 -11.99
N GLU A 79 4.59 27.66 -12.71
CA GLU A 79 5.56 26.73 -13.27
C GLU A 79 6.27 25.89 -12.19
N ILE A 80 6.63 26.51 -11.06
CA ILE A 80 7.22 25.81 -9.91
C ILE A 80 6.22 24.80 -9.31
N ALA A 81 4.95 25.19 -9.16
CA ALA A 81 3.91 24.31 -8.65
C ALA A 81 3.68 23.11 -9.56
N GLU A 82 3.60 23.35 -10.86
CA GLU A 82 3.35 22.32 -11.87
C GLU A 82 4.50 21.33 -11.97
N LYS A 83 5.75 21.80 -12.04
CA LYS A 83 6.92 20.90 -12.01
C LYS A 83 6.94 20.00 -10.77
N TYR A 84 6.57 20.55 -9.61
CA TYR A 84 6.48 19.76 -8.39
C TYR A 84 5.34 18.74 -8.45
N ARG A 85 4.16 19.12 -8.94
CA ARG A 85 3.01 18.24 -9.15
C ARG A 85 3.35 17.10 -10.10
N GLU A 86 3.99 17.39 -11.23
CA GLU A 86 4.45 16.37 -12.18
C GLU A 86 5.41 15.37 -11.53
N LYS A 87 6.38 15.85 -10.73
CA LYS A 87 7.28 14.96 -9.98
C LYS A 87 6.50 14.00 -9.07
N VAL A 88 5.55 14.52 -8.31
CA VAL A 88 4.73 13.72 -7.38
C VAL A 88 3.90 12.67 -8.14
N LEU A 89 3.22 13.08 -9.22
CA LEU A 89 2.41 12.20 -10.05
C LEU A 89 3.24 11.11 -10.72
N LEU A 90 4.44 11.46 -11.22
CA LEU A 90 5.36 10.49 -11.82
C LEU A 90 5.83 9.44 -10.81
N CYS A 91 6.19 9.86 -9.60
CA CYS A 91 6.57 8.94 -8.52
C CYS A 91 5.39 8.01 -8.16
N GLN A 92 4.19 8.57 -8.00
CA GLN A 92 2.98 7.80 -7.73
C GLN A 92 2.68 6.79 -8.84
N PHE A 93 2.76 7.20 -10.11
CA PHE A 93 2.54 6.33 -11.26
C PHE A 93 3.54 5.17 -11.28
N ARG A 94 4.82 5.44 -11.05
CA ARG A 94 5.88 4.41 -11.00
C ARG A 94 5.61 3.40 -9.88
N ALA A 95 5.26 3.88 -8.69
CA ALA A 95 4.92 3.03 -7.56
C ALA A 95 3.68 2.17 -7.84
N LYS A 96 2.57 2.76 -8.32
CA LYS A 96 1.36 2.03 -8.72
C LYS A 96 1.62 1.00 -9.82
N LYS A 97 2.42 1.35 -10.82
CA LYS A 97 2.82 0.42 -11.88
C LYS A 97 3.61 -0.75 -11.31
N LYS A 98 4.58 -0.48 -10.43
CA LYS A 98 5.38 -1.51 -9.77
C LYS A 98 4.52 -2.44 -8.92
N ILE A 99 3.59 -1.89 -8.14
CA ILE A 99 2.60 -2.68 -7.38
C ILE A 99 1.80 -3.58 -8.32
N ASN A 100 1.27 -3.03 -9.42
CA ASN A 100 0.49 -3.79 -10.40
C ASN A 100 1.31 -4.90 -11.09
N ASP A 101 2.57 -4.62 -11.42
CA ASP A 101 3.45 -5.61 -12.06
C ASP A 101 3.86 -6.72 -11.08
N LEU A 102 3.99 -6.41 -9.79
CA LEU A 102 4.23 -7.38 -8.72
C LEU A 102 2.95 -8.13 -8.29
N SER A 103 1.76 -7.55 -8.51
CA SER A 103 0.47 -8.16 -8.18
C SER A 103 -0.09 -9.03 -9.31
N LYS A 104 0.35 -8.84 -10.56
CA LYS A 104 -0.03 -9.71 -11.68
C LYS A 104 0.51 -11.12 -11.41
N PRO A 105 -0.32 -12.18 -11.56
CA PRO A 105 0.21 -13.53 -11.59
C PRO A 105 1.17 -13.61 -12.77
N ARG A 106 2.43 -13.95 -12.49
CA ARG A 106 3.38 -14.35 -13.53
C ARG A 106 2.78 -15.61 -14.15
N VAL A 107 2.04 -15.46 -15.24
CA VAL A 107 1.74 -16.57 -16.15
C VAL A 107 3.08 -16.98 -16.72
N THR A 108 3.76 -17.87 -16.00
CA THR A 108 4.76 -18.72 -16.60
C THR A 108 3.98 -19.64 -17.52
N SER A 109 3.81 -19.24 -18.78
CA SER A 109 3.38 -20.16 -19.82
C SER A 109 4.36 -21.33 -19.84
N PRO A 110 3.94 -22.59 -19.61
CA PRO A 110 4.77 -23.72 -19.91
C PRO A 110 4.76 -23.94 -21.43
N SER A 111 5.96 -23.97 -22.00
CA SER A 111 6.35 -24.69 -23.22
C SER A 111 5.73 -24.31 -24.58
N LEU A 112 6.60 -23.97 -25.53
CA LEU A 112 6.73 -24.76 -26.75
C LEU A 112 8.17 -25.24 -26.88
N GLN A 113 8.29 -26.55 -27.11
CA GLN A 113 9.49 -27.37 -27.13
C GLN A 113 10.28 -27.18 -28.43
N THR A 114 11.61 -27.31 -28.37
CA THR A 114 12.41 -27.98 -29.40
C THR A 114 13.66 -28.62 -28.76
N THR A 115 13.62 -29.95 -28.60
CA THR A 115 14.69 -30.99 -28.66
C THR A 115 16.07 -30.73 -28.03
N LEU A 116 16.72 -31.62 -27.26
CA LEU A 116 17.07 -33.02 -27.55
C LEU A 116 17.80 -33.66 -26.33
N SER A 117 17.68 -34.99 -26.18
CA SER A 117 18.61 -35.96 -25.53
C SER A 117 18.52 -36.33 -24.02
N GLN A 118 18.05 -37.58 -23.77
CA GLN A 118 18.53 -38.69 -22.90
C GLN A 118 19.31 -38.33 -21.61
N SER A 119 19.06 -38.86 -20.39
CA SER A 119 18.78 -40.25 -19.94
C SER A 119 18.43 -40.32 -18.43
N GLN A 120 17.62 -41.32 -18.04
CA GLN A 120 17.52 -42.07 -16.76
C GLN A 120 17.92 -41.41 -15.40
N ASP A 121 17.00 -41.26 -14.44
CA ASP A 121 16.71 -42.26 -13.38
C ASP A 121 15.66 -41.75 -12.36
N GLU A 122 14.93 -42.71 -11.77
CA GLU A 122 13.78 -42.55 -10.86
C GLU A 122 14.16 -42.29 -9.38
N HIS A 123 13.23 -41.62 -8.67
CA HIS A 123 13.05 -41.54 -7.21
C HIS A 123 14.09 -40.86 -6.27
N PHE A 124 13.77 -39.64 -5.82
CA PHE A 124 13.53 -39.39 -4.38
C PHE A 124 12.60 -38.19 -4.17
N ARG A 125 11.44 -38.46 -3.54
CA ARG A 125 10.57 -37.45 -2.96
C ARG A 125 11.34 -36.79 -1.81
N ASN A 126 11.50 -35.47 -1.85
CA ASN A 126 11.58 -34.70 -0.61
C ASN A 126 10.81 -33.40 -0.77
N SER A 127 9.82 -33.29 0.12
CA SER A 127 8.97 -32.13 0.35
C SER A 127 9.79 -30.95 0.83
N ASP A 128 10.37 -30.18 -0.09
CA ASP A 128 10.79 -28.83 0.24
C ASP A 128 9.59 -27.90 0.06
N ASN A 129 8.92 -27.67 1.19
CA ASN A 129 7.95 -26.61 1.47
C ASN A 129 7.99 -25.48 0.42
N ILE A 130 7.22 -25.64 -0.67
CA ILE A 130 6.88 -24.52 -1.54
C ILE A 130 5.97 -23.66 -0.69
N ARG A 131 6.56 -22.68 -0.01
CA ARG A 131 5.84 -21.55 0.58
C ARG A 131 5.28 -20.75 -0.60
N ILE A 132 4.15 -21.23 -1.12
CA ILE A 132 3.34 -20.57 -2.13
C ILE A 132 2.96 -19.22 -1.51
N LYS A 133 3.67 -18.15 -1.89
CA LYS A 133 3.28 -16.79 -1.53
C LYS A 133 2.05 -16.44 -2.36
N VAL A 134 0.90 -16.55 -1.71
CA VAL A 134 -0.42 -16.25 -2.26
C VAL A 134 -0.52 -14.76 -2.63
N PRO A 135 -1.12 -14.38 -3.77
CA PRO A 135 -1.45 -12.99 -4.08
C PRO A 135 -2.45 -12.48 -3.04
N LYS A 136 -1.96 -11.63 -2.15
CA LYS A 136 -2.73 -11.11 -1.02
C LYS A 136 -3.67 -10.01 -1.52
N TYR A 137 -4.94 -10.37 -1.65
CA TYR A 137 -6.06 -9.42 -1.71
C TYR A 137 -5.94 -8.42 -0.54
N HIS A 138 -6.12 -7.13 -0.82
CA HIS A 138 -5.94 -6.06 0.15
C HIS A 138 -7.02 -6.13 1.24
N ILE A 139 -6.62 -6.50 2.45
CA ILE A 139 -7.46 -6.41 3.65
C ILE A 139 -7.14 -5.08 4.33
N THR A 140 -8.08 -4.13 4.33
CA THR A 140 -7.94 -2.88 5.07
C THR A 140 -7.96 -3.15 6.57
N ARG A 141 -7.10 -2.53 7.37
CA ARG A 141 -7.07 -2.75 8.82
C ARG A 141 -8.36 -2.23 9.48
N PHE A 142 -8.95 -3.02 10.36
CA PHE A 142 -10.18 -2.67 11.08
C PHE A 142 -9.89 -2.29 12.53
N TYR A 143 -10.35 -1.10 12.95
CA TYR A 143 -10.06 -0.53 14.28
C TYR A 143 -11.25 -0.54 15.25
N GLY A 144 -12.43 -0.95 14.79
CA GLY A 144 -13.67 -0.95 15.59
C GLY A 144 -14.31 0.42 15.80
N ASP A 145 -13.87 1.43 15.04
CA ASP A 145 -14.38 2.80 15.04
C ASP A 145 -15.72 2.93 14.29
N ASP A 146 -15.93 2.09 13.28
CA ASP A 146 -17.14 2.12 12.44
C ASP A 146 -17.61 0.69 12.11
N ALA A 147 -18.69 0.25 12.75
CA ALA A 147 -19.27 -1.07 12.55
C ALA A 147 -19.73 -1.33 11.11
N SER A 148 -20.01 -0.29 10.31
CA SER A 148 -20.40 -0.46 8.90
C SER A 148 -19.24 -0.94 8.02
N LYS A 149 -17.99 -0.71 8.45
CA LYS A 149 -16.78 -1.18 7.76
C LYS A 149 -16.45 -2.64 8.07
N TRP A 150 -17.08 -3.24 9.08
CA TRP A 150 -16.84 -4.63 9.47
C TRP A 150 -17.13 -5.60 8.33
N LEU A 151 -18.27 -5.43 7.64
CA LEU A 151 -18.66 -6.33 6.55
C LEU A 151 -17.65 -6.29 5.39
N THR A 152 -17.20 -5.09 5.04
CA THR A 152 -16.20 -4.88 3.98
C THR A 152 -14.84 -5.47 4.38
N PHE A 153 -14.42 -5.29 5.63
CA PHE A 153 -13.24 -5.92 6.19
C PHE A 153 -13.33 -7.44 6.14
N TRP A 154 -14.42 -8.01 6.67
CA TRP A 154 -14.60 -9.46 6.79
C TRP A 154 -14.64 -10.13 5.42
N ASN A 155 -15.39 -9.59 4.45
CA ASN A 155 -15.42 -10.15 3.08
C ASN A 155 -14.02 -10.18 2.43
N SER A 156 -13.21 -9.17 2.72
CA SER A 156 -11.83 -9.08 2.21
C SER A 156 -10.91 -10.07 2.93
N PHE A 157 -11.03 -10.16 4.25
CA PHE A 157 -10.27 -11.09 5.09
C PHE A 157 -10.63 -12.55 4.78
N GLU A 158 -11.91 -12.81 4.55
CA GLU A 158 -12.46 -14.13 4.27
C GLU A 158 -11.88 -14.67 2.96
N THR A 159 -11.95 -13.86 1.90
CA THR A 159 -11.44 -14.20 0.57
C THR A 159 -9.91 -14.37 0.55
N ALA A 160 -9.18 -13.52 1.27
CA ALA A 160 -7.72 -13.49 1.22
C ALA A 160 -7.03 -14.48 2.16
N VAL A 161 -7.64 -14.75 3.32
CA VAL A 161 -7.01 -15.46 4.45
C VAL A 161 -7.89 -16.60 4.95
N HIS A 162 -9.18 -16.40 5.21
CA HIS A 162 -10.03 -17.45 5.79
C HIS A 162 -10.20 -18.65 4.85
N ASN A 163 -10.50 -18.39 3.57
CA ASN A 163 -10.72 -19.40 2.54
C ASN A 163 -9.42 -19.93 1.91
N ASN A 164 -8.28 -19.45 2.39
CA ASN A 164 -6.98 -19.89 1.89
C ASN A 164 -6.60 -21.24 2.51
N GLU A 165 -6.65 -22.31 1.71
CA GLU A 165 -6.32 -23.68 2.11
C GLU A 165 -4.81 -23.88 2.39
N TYR A 166 -3.96 -22.98 1.90
CA TYR A 166 -2.51 -23.04 2.10
C TYR A 166 -2.05 -22.40 3.41
N LEU A 167 -2.96 -21.77 4.17
CA LEU A 167 -2.68 -21.23 5.50
C LEU A 167 -3.28 -22.15 6.56
N ASN A 168 -2.48 -22.49 7.56
CA ASN A 168 -3.02 -23.16 8.75
C ASN A 168 -3.75 -22.14 9.64
N LYS A 169 -4.60 -22.61 10.55
CA LYS A 169 -5.40 -21.75 11.44
C LYS A 169 -4.56 -20.82 12.32
N VAL A 170 -3.35 -21.24 12.70
CA VAL A 170 -2.42 -20.43 13.51
C VAL A 170 -1.93 -19.22 12.70
N ASP A 171 -1.53 -19.45 11.45
CA ASP A 171 -1.14 -18.39 10.52
C ASP A 171 -2.32 -17.47 10.19
N LYS A 172 -3.52 -18.02 9.97
CA LYS A 172 -4.74 -17.23 9.79
C LYS A 172 -5.03 -16.32 10.99
N PHE A 173 -4.80 -16.81 12.21
CA PHE A 173 -4.99 -16.00 13.41
C PHE A 173 -3.95 -14.89 13.56
N ASN A 174 -2.70 -15.15 13.20
CA ASN A 174 -1.67 -14.12 13.13
C ASN A 174 -2.03 -13.03 12.10
N TYR A 175 -2.56 -13.43 10.93
CA TYR A 175 -3.08 -12.49 9.95
C TYR A 175 -4.26 -11.68 10.49
N LEU A 176 -5.19 -12.31 11.21
CA LEU A 176 -6.32 -11.63 11.83
C LEU A 176 -5.84 -10.55 12.82
N LYS A 177 -4.94 -10.91 13.76
CA LYS A 177 -4.38 -9.95 14.73
C LYS A 177 -3.61 -8.81 14.05
N ALA A 178 -2.88 -9.08 12.96
CA ALA A 178 -2.15 -8.06 12.21
C ALA A 178 -3.06 -7.04 11.51
N HIS A 179 -4.27 -7.46 11.11
CA HIS A 179 -5.24 -6.61 10.40
C HIS A 179 -6.36 -6.07 11.31
N LEU A 180 -6.25 -6.31 12.62
CA LEU A 180 -7.07 -5.67 13.64
C LEU A 180 -6.26 -4.62 14.39
N GLY A 181 -6.94 -3.61 14.90
CA GLY A 181 -6.37 -2.54 15.71
C GLY A 181 -7.38 -2.01 16.72
N GLY A 182 -6.94 -1.08 17.58
CA GLY A 182 -7.83 -0.40 18.53
C GLY A 182 -8.50 -1.37 19.51
N SER A 183 -9.77 -1.09 19.83
CA SER A 183 -10.57 -1.85 20.80
C SER A 183 -10.79 -3.31 20.38
N VAL A 184 -10.80 -3.59 19.08
CA VAL A 184 -11.05 -4.94 18.54
C VAL A 184 -9.83 -5.83 18.75
N LEU A 185 -8.62 -5.31 18.55
CA LEU A 185 -7.40 -6.07 18.82
C LEU A 185 -7.31 -6.42 20.30
N ASN A 186 -7.61 -5.47 21.20
CA ASN A 186 -7.58 -5.71 22.66
C ASN A 186 -8.55 -6.82 23.09
N THR A 187 -9.66 -7.01 22.37
CA THR A 187 -10.66 -8.04 22.67
C THR A 187 -10.12 -9.45 22.42
N ILE A 188 -9.24 -9.61 21.44
CA ILE A 188 -8.64 -10.90 21.07
C ILE A 188 -7.16 -11.02 21.49
N GLU A 189 -6.61 -9.99 22.11
CA GLU A 189 -5.19 -9.93 22.49
C GLU A 189 -4.85 -10.99 23.54
N GLY A 190 -5.79 -11.25 24.48
CA GLY A 190 -5.67 -12.25 25.53
C GLY A 190 -5.79 -13.71 25.08
N PHE A 191 -6.10 -13.96 23.80
CA PHE A 191 -6.21 -15.31 23.28
C PHE A 191 -4.82 -15.87 22.90
N PRO A 192 -4.50 -17.12 23.28
CA PRO A 192 -3.26 -17.76 22.88
C PRO A 192 -3.26 -18.00 21.37
N ILE A 193 -2.14 -17.72 20.70
CA ILE A 193 -2.01 -17.91 19.24
C ILE A 193 -2.08 -19.41 18.92
N SER A 194 -3.29 -19.90 18.64
CA SER A 194 -3.58 -21.33 18.47
C SER A 194 -4.74 -21.53 17.49
N ALA A 195 -4.83 -22.74 16.92
CA ALA A 195 -5.91 -23.09 15.99
C ALA A 195 -7.31 -22.98 16.64
N LYS A 196 -7.42 -23.34 17.92
CA LYS A 196 -8.67 -23.25 18.69
C LYS A 196 -9.10 -21.80 18.91
N ALA A 197 -8.14 -20.94 19.26
CA ALA A 197 -8.40 -19.51 19.44
C ALA A 197 -8.79 -18.80 18.13
N TYR A 198 -8.31 -19.30 16.99
CA TYR A 198 -8.78 -18.82 15.69
C TYR A 198 -10.27 -19.12 15.49
N ASP A 199 -10.68 -20.37 15.72
CA ASP A 199 -12.07 -20.79 15.57
C ASP A 199 -12.99 -19.97 16.49
N GLU A 200 -12.60 -19.80 17.76
CA GLU A 200 -13.34 -18.98 18.74
C GLU A 200 -13.40 -17.48 18.38
N ALA A 201 -12.44 -16.98 17.59
CA ALA A 201 -12.38 -15.55 17.22
C ALA A 201 -13.17 -15.22 15.94
N VAL A 202 -13.54 -16.23 15.15
CA VAL A 202 -14.30 -16.08 13.90
C VAL A 202 -15.74 -16.59 14.00
N GLU A 203 -16.09 -17.24 15.11
CA GLU A 203 -17.43 -17.74 15.47
C GLU A 203 -18.27 -16.66 16.16
#